data_AF-A0A7C7QSS8-F1
#
_entry.id   AF-A0A7C7QSS8-F1
#
_cell.length_a   1.000
_cell.length_b   1.000
_cell.length_c   1.000
_cell.angle_alpha   90.00
_cell.angle_beta   90.00
_cell.angle_gamma   90.00
#
_symmetry.space_group_name_H-M   'P 1'
#
loop_
_entity.id
_entity.type
_entity.pdbx_description
1 polymer ?
#
loop_
_entity_poly.entity_id
_entity_poly.type
_entity_poly.pdbx_seq_one_letter_code
_entity_poly.pdbx_strand_id
1 'polypeptide(L)' 'KILRRKKYARPLAGYGKTERERIIMDAYEVLNPEEIQGKRILVYDDILTTGSTAKNIAKILKESGAKEVHFYFLAKE' A
#
# COMPACT_ATOMS: atom_id res chain seq x y z
N LYS A 1 -15.04 0.38 0.44
CA LYS A 1 -13.66 -0.14 0.70
C LYS A 1 -12.72 0.64 -0.21
N ILE A 2 -11.70 1.30 0.33
CA ILE A 2 -10.85 2.21 -0.47
C ILE A 2 -9.77 1.46 -1.26
N LEU A 3 -9.12 0.48 -0.63
CA LEU A 3 -8.07 -0.34 -1.23
C LEU A 3 -8.48 -1.81 -1.31
N ARG A 4 -8.00 -2.50 -2.35
CA ARG A 4 -8.08 -3.95 -2.49
C ARG A 4 -6.68 -4.52 -2.75
N ARG A 5 -6.33 -5.59 -2.04
CA ARG A 5 -5.15 -6.37 -2.36
C ARG A 5 -5.46 -7.28 -3.55
N LYS A 6 -4.71 -7.16 -4.64
CA LYS A 6 -4.80 -8.09 -5.77
C LYS A 6 -4.36 -9.49 -5.28
N LYS A 7 -5.11 -10.54 -5.63
CA LYS A 7 -4.71 -11.91 -5.27
C LYS A 7 -3.43 -12.27 -6.03
N TYR A 8 -2.33 -12.44 -5.30
CA TYR A 8 -1.13 -13.08 -5.85
C TYR A 8 -1.28 -14.60 -5.75
N ALA A 9 -1.18 -15.27 -6.89
CA ALA A 9 -1.32 -16.72 -6.96
C ALA A 9 0.00 -17.48 -6.67
N ARG A 10 1.15 -16.80 -6.46
CA ARG A 10 2.45 -17.48 -6.34
C ARG A 10 3.34 -16.90 -5.22
N PRO A 11 4.08 -17.75 -4.49
CA PRO A 11 5.14 -17.31 -3.58
C PRO A 11 6.20 -16.46 -4.30
N LEU A 12 6.73 -15.44 -3.63
CA LEU A 12 7.84 -14.60 -4.16
C LEU A 12 9.21 -15.32 -4.15
N ALA A 13 9.26 -16.56 -3.65
CA ALA A 13 10.45 -17.41 -3.71
C ALA A 13 10.82 -17.68 -5.19
N GLY A 14 12.09 -17.51 -5.55
CA GLY A 14 12.57 -17.64 -6.93
C GLY A 14 12.60 -16.34 -7.75
N TYR A 15 11.89 -15.29 -7.34
CA TYR A 15 11.92 -13.99 -8.00
C TYR A 15 13.14 -13.15 -7.60
N GLY A 16 13.72 -12.41 -8.56
CA GLY A 16 14.81 -11.46 -8.30
C GLY A 16 14.33 -10.22 -7.52
N LYS A 17 15.26 -9.44 -6.93
CA LYS A 17 14.92 -8.27 -6.10
C LYS A 17 13.98 -7.29 -6.79
N THR A 18 14.33 -6.86 -8.01
CA THR A 18 13.55 -5.91 -8.81
C THR A 18 12.17 -6.44 -9.16
N GLU A 19 12.07 -7.74 -9.43
CA GLU A 19 10.81 -8.38 -9.79
C GLU A 19 9.88 -8.50 -8.59
N ARG A 20 10.43 -8.84 -7.41
CA ARG A 20 9.70 -8.78 -6.13
C ARG A 20 9.20 -7.37 -5.85
N GLU A 21 10.03 -6.35 -6.06
CA GLU A 21 9.64 -4.95 -5.86
C GLU A 21 8.48 -4.55 -6.78
N ARG A 22 8.53 -4.89 -8.08
CA ARG A 22 7.40 -4.67 -9.01
C ARG A 22 6.13 -5.38 -8.56
N ILE A 23 6.24 -6.66 -8.21
CA ILE A 23 5.09 -7.44 -7.75
C ILE A 23 4.49 -6.80 -6.49
N ILE A 24 5.30 -6.35 -5.54
CA ILE A 24 4.80 -5.65 -4.34
C ILE A 24 4.16 -4.30 -4.70
N MET A 25 4.71 -3.57 -5.69
CA MET A 25 4.14 -2.32 -6.16
C MET A 25 2.76 -2.49 -6.80
N ASP A 26 2.53 -3.58 -7.52
CA ASP A 26 1.23 -3.86 -8.12
C ASP A 26 0.19 -4.45 -7.16
N ALA A 27 0.55 -4.62 -5.87
CA ALA A 27 -0.21 -5.41 -4.91
C ALA A 27 -1.53 -4.85 -4.48
N TYR A 28 -1.71 -3.56 -4.67
CA TYR A 28 -2.88 -2.85 -4.25
C TYR A 28 -3.47 -2.09 -5.43
N GLU A 29 -4.79 -1.92 -5.38
CA GLU A 29 -5.52 -1.03 -6.27
C GLU A 29 -6.53 -0.23 -5.45
N VAL A 30 -6.78 1.00 -5.89
CA VAL A 30 -7.87 1.84 -5.38
C VAL A 30 -9.16 1.44 -6.09
N LEU A 31 -10.23 1.28 -5.31
CA LEU A 31 -11.55 0.94 -5.84
C LEU A 31 -12.39 2.19 -6.16
N ASN A 32 -12.34 3.19 -5.27
CA ASN A 32 -13.21 4.37 -5.31
C ASN A 32 -12.35 5.65 -5.22
N PRO A 33 -11.70 6.09 -6.32
CA PRO A 33 -10.84 7.29 -6.32
C PRO A 33 -11.58 8.58 -5.89
N GLU A 34 -12.87 8.68 -6.19
CA GLU A 34 -13.74 9.78 -5.80
C GLU A 34 -13.87 9.91 -4.27
N GLU A 35 -13.74 8.81 -3.54
CA GLU A 35 -13.71 8.83 -2.07
C GLU A 35 -12.36 9.29 -1.51
N ILE A 36 -11.31 9.37 -2.31
CA ILE A 36 -9.95 9.76 -1.91
C ILE A 36 -9.64 11.21 -2.24
N GLN A 37 -10.15 11.72 -3.37
CA GLN A 37 -9.78 13.01 -3.93
C GLN A 37 -9.82 14.14 -2.90
N GLY A 38 -8.68 14.81 -2.70
CA GLY A 38 -8.52 15.96 -1.81
C GLY A 38 -8.53 15.64 -0.31
N LYS A 39 -8.71 14.37 0.09
CA LYS A 39 -8.82 13.99 1.50
C LYS A 39 -7.46 13.74 2.15
N ARG A 40 -7.41 13.89 3.47
CA ARG A 40 -6.29 13.43 4.29
C ARG A 40 -6.64 12.04 4.80
N ILE A 41 -5.78 11.07 4.52
CA ILE A 41 -6.04 9.66 4.81
C ILE A 41 -5.10 9.19 5.93
N LEU A 42 -5.67 8.52 6.93
CA LEU A 42 -4.92 7.80 7.95
C LEU A 42 -5.09 6.30 7.73
N VAL A 43 -3.97 5.60 7.55
CA VAL A 43 -3.93 4.14 7.42
C VAL A 43 -3.48 3.55 8.76
N TYR A 44 -4.27 2.62 9.29
CA TYR A 44 -3.92 1.83 10.47
C TYR A 44 -3.44 0.45 10.02
N ASP A 45 -2.28 0.04 10.52
CA ASP A 45 -1.73 -1.29 10.30
C ASP A 45 -1.07 -1.79 11.60
N ASP A 46 -0.89 -3.09 11.76
CA ASP A 46 -0.38 -3.65 13.00
C ASP A 46 1.14 -3.47 13.13
N ILE A 47 1.93 -3.81 12.11
CA ILE A 47 3.39 -3.79 12.18
C ILE A 47 4.04 -3.10 10.97
N LEU A 48 5.04 -2.27 11.25
CA LEU A 48 5.95 -1.74 10.24
C LEU A 48 7.24 -2.57 10.23
N THR A 49 7.51 -3.22 9.10
CA THR A 49 8.79 -3.91 8.87
C THR A 49 9.70 -3.05 7.97
N THR A 50 9.91 -3.43 6.71
CA THR A 50 10.73 -2.65 5.75
C THR A 50 10.04 -1.37 5.26
N GLY A 51 8.74 -1.23 5.52
CA GLY A 51 7.90 -0.14 5.01
C GLY A 51 7.61 -0.19 3.52
N SER A 52 8.01 -1.26 2.80
CA SER A 52 7.75 -1.39 1.36
C SER A 52 6.25 -1.35 1.04
N THR A 53 5.43 -2.05 1.85
CA THR A 53 3.96 -2.03 1.73
C THR A 53 3.39 -0.64 1.97
N ALA A 54 3.78 0.02 3.07
CA ALA A 54 3.32 1.35 3.42
C ALA A 54 3.67 2.39 2.35
N LYS A 55 4.92 2.37 1.85
CA LYS A 55 5.37 3.25 0.75
C LYS A 55 4.54 3.03 -0.51
N ASN A 56 4.24 1.78 -0.86
CA ASN A 56 3.43 1.48 -2.03
C ASN A 56 1.98 1.99 -1.89
N ILE A 57 1.34 1.72 -0.75
CA ILE A 57 0.00 2.21 -0.45
C ILE A 57 -0.05 3.74 -0.48
N ALA A 58 0.95 4.40 0.12
CA ALA A 58 1.06 5.86 0.11
C ALA A 58 1.12 6.41 -1.31
N LYS A 59 1.96 5.81 -2.16
CA LYS A 59 2.12 6.19 -3.56
C LYS A 59 0.78 6.09 -4.31
N ILE A 60 0.13 4.93 -4.25
CA ILE A 60 -1.13 4.68 -4.98
C ILE A 60 -2.26 5.61 -4.50
N LEU A 61 -2.37 5.85 -3.19
CA LEU A 61 -3.36 6.80 -2.65
C LEU A 61 -3.08 8.24 -3.06
N LYS A 62 -1.80 8.67 -3.07
CA LYS A 62 -1.39 9.99 -3.55
C LYS A 62 -1.66 10.17 -5.04
N GLU A 63 -1.33 9.18 -5.86
CA GLU A 63 -1.62 9.15 -7.30
C GLU A 63 -3.13 9.18 -7.58
N SER A 64 -3.93 8.64 -6.65
CA SER A 64 -5.40 8.68 -6.70
C SER A 64 -6.01 9.96 -6.12
N GLY A 65 -5.20 10.99 -5.83
CA GLY A 65 -5.67 12.33 -5.45
C GLY A 65 -5.71 12.62 -3.96
N ALA A 66 -5.14 11.77 -3.09
CA ALA A 66 -5.08 12.06 -1.66
C ALA A 66 -4.24 13.32 -1.38
N LYS A 67 -4.76 14.22 -0.55
CA LYS A 67 -4.03 15.42 -0.11
C LYS A 67 -2.87 15.04 0.82
N GLU A 68 -3.12 14.17 1.79
CA GLU A 68 -2.13 13.68 2.75
C GLU A 68 -2.37 12.19 3.01
N VAL A 69 -1.30 11.45 3.29
CA VAL A 69 -1.37 10.04 3.70
C VAL A 69 -0.46 9.86 4.90
N HIS A 70 -1.05 9.46 6.03
CA HIS A 70 -0.37 9.19 7.29
C HIS A 70 -0.54 7.72 7.64
N PHE A 71 0.44 7.14 8.33
CA PHE A 71 0.38 5.76 8.80
C PHE A 71 0.51 5.73 10.32
N TYR A 72 -0.30 4.88 10.94
CA TYR A 72 -0.21 4.56 12.36
C TYR A 72 0.02 3.05 12.49
N PHE A 73 1.12 2.69 13.15
CA PHE A 73 1.52 1.30 13.40
C PHE A 73 1.54 1.05 14.90
N LEU A 74 1.23 -0.19 15.31
CA LEU A 74 1.52 -0.61 16.66
C LEU A 74 3.03 -0.89 16.77
N ALA A 75 3.68 -0.21 17.71
CA ALA A 75 5.02 -0.56 18.10
C ALA A 75 4.94 -1.63 19.19
N LYS A 76 5.73 -2.69 19.05
CA LYS A 76 5.94 -3.67 20.10
C LYS A 76 7.35 -3.46 20.65
N GLU A 77 7.46 -3.45 21.97
CA GLU A 77 8.72 -3.39 22.72
C GLU A 77 9.62 -4.61 22.46
#